data_AF-A0A3D1VDM1-F1
#
_entry.id   AF-A0A3D1VDM1-F1
#
_cell.length_a   1.000
_cell.length_b   1.000
_cell.length_c   1.000
_cell.angle_alpha   90.00
_cell.angle_beta   90.00
_cell.angle_gamma   90.00
#
_symmetry.space_group_name_H-M   'P 1'
#
loop_
_entity.id
_entity.type
_entity.pdbx_description
1 polymer ?
#
loop_
_entity_poly.entity_id
_entity_poly.type
_entity_poly.pdbx_seq_one_letter_code
_entity_poly.pdbx_strand_id
1 'polypeptide(L)'
;TPDEGGVVLTIETELYPEVTLGQYKGIEVPKREVKVEESEVDAELSRMAERNARIETVDRAAQMGDTVVIDFEGFEGGKPFQGGKAEDYSLTLGSGSFIPGFEEALVGAVAGEERDVNVTFP
;
A
#
# COMPACT_ATOMS: atom_id res chain seq x y z
N THR A 1 -54.63 -46.62 -6.77
CA THR A 1 -55.47 -46.00 -7.83
C THR A 1 -56.09 -44.78 -7.21
N PRO A 2 -55.90 -43.55 -7.71
CA PRO A 2 -56.56 -42.37 -7.15
C PRO A 2 -58.07 -42.45 -7.48
N ASP A 3 -58.92 -42.22 -6.49
CA ASP A 3 -60.38 -42.15 -6.67
C ASP A 3 -60.76 -40.99 -7.63
N GLU A 4 -61.86 -41.17 -8.36
CA GLU A 4 -62.33 -40.27 -9.43
C GLU A 4 -62.38 -38.79 -8.97
N GLY A 5 -61.53 -37.95 -9.58
CA GLY A 5 -61.50 -36.49 -9.38
C GLY A 5 -60.24 -35.91 -8.75
N GLY A 6 -59.30 -36.75 -8.30
CA GLY A 6 -58.03 -36.28 -7.70
C GLY A 6 -56.94 -35.95 -8.73
N VAL A 7 -56.38 -34.74 -8.66
CA VAL A 7 -55.15 -34.38 -9.39
C VAL A 7 -53.95 -34.74 -8.51
N VAL A 8 -53.04 -35.57 -9.04
CA VAL A 8 -51.77 -35.90 -8.38
C VAL A 8 -50.67 -35.01 -8.93
N LEU A 9 -50.08 -34.20 -8.07
CA LEU A 9 -48.93 -33.33 -8.37
C LEU A 9 -47.69 -33.89 -7.67
N THR A 10 -46.68 -34.23 -8.45
CA THR A 10 -45.35 -34.60 -7.95
C THR A 10 -44.46 -33.37 -7.98
N ILE A 11 -43.88 -33.01 -6.84
CA ILE A 11 -42.96 -31.88 -6.71
C ILE A 11 -41.62 -32.46 -6.29
N GLU A 12 -40.58 -32.25 -7.10
CA GLU A 12 -39.20 -32.62 -6.78
C GLU A 12 -38.45 -31.38 -6.30
N THR A 13 -37.68 -31.53 -5.22
CA THR A 13 -36.84 -30.47 -4.67
C THR A 13 -35.56 -31.08 -4.11
N GLU A 14 -34.45 -30.36 -4.27
CA GLU A 14 -33.16 -30.79 -3.74
C GLU A 14 -33.11 -30.58 -2.22
N LEU A 15 -32.74 -31.62 -1.49
CA LEU A 15 -32.49 -31.54 -0.06
C LEU A 15 -31.00 -31.27 0.18
N TYR A 16 -30.70 -30.42 1.15
CA TYR A 16 -29.33 -30.25 1.61
C TYR A 16 -28.80 -31.57 2.17
N PRO A 17 -27.57 -31.98 1.81
CA PRO A 17 -26.99 -33.21 2.33
C PRO A 17 -26.76 -33.09 3.84
N GLU A 18 -26.97 -34.20 4.55
CA GLU A 18 -26.59 -34.27 5.96
C GLU A 18 -25.06 -34.24 6.08
N VAL A 19 -24.54 -33.20 6.74
CA VAL A 19 -23.10 -33.04 6.96
C VAL A 19 -22.70 -33.85 8.20
N THR A 20 -21.95 -34.92 7.99
CA THR A 20 -21.28 -35.65 9.07
C THR A 20 -19.90 -35.04 9.29
N LEU A 21 -19.70 -34.40 10.44
CA LEU A 21 -18.38 -33.89 10.81
C LEU A 21 -17.45 -35.08 11.09
N GLY A 22 -16.32 -35.12 10.40
CA GLY A 22 -15.23 -36.04 10.71
C GLY A 22 -14.58 -35.74 12.06
N GLN A 23 -13.44 -36.38 12.36
CA GLN A 23 -12.75 -36.21 13.62
C GLN A 23 -11.96 -34.90 13.66
N TYR A 24 -12.64 -33.80 14.01
CA TYR A 24 -12.07 -32.45 14.07
C TYR A 24 -11.35 -32.15 15.39
N LYS A 25 -11.54 -32.98 16.42
CA LYS A 25 -10.86 -32.84 17.72
C LYS A 25 -9.55 -33.64 17.69
N GLY A 26 -8.44 -33.00 18.07
CA GLY A 26 -7.12 -33.63 18.11
C GLY A 26 -6.21 -33.30 16.91
N ILE A 27 -6.60 -32.36 16.05
CA ILE A 27 -5.71 -31.84 15.02
C ILE A 27 -4.64 -30.98 15.69
N GLU A 28 -3.39 -31.42 15.64
CA GLU A 28 -2.24 -30.65 16.11
C GLU A 28 -1.90 -29.56 15.08
N VAL A 29 -2.22 -28.31 15.42
CA VAL A 29 -1.80 -27.15 14.65
C VAL A 29 -0.55 -26.58 15.33
N PRO A 30 0.56 -26.39 14.60
CA PRO A 30 1.74 -25.78 15.19
C PRO A 30 1.38 -24.37 15.66
N LYS A 31 1.51 -24.14 16.98
CA LYS A 31 1.34 -22.80 17.54
C LYS A 31 2.54 -21.97 17.12
N ARG A 32 2.30 -20.94 16.31
CA ARG A 32 3.33 -19.96 15.98
C ARG A 32 3.65 -19.16 17.24
N GLU A 33 4.83 -19.38 17.82
CA GLU A 33 5.33 -18.51 18.86
C GLU A 33 5.74 -17.19 18.22
N VAL A 34 5.05 -16.11 18.59
CA VAL A 34 5.43 -14.75 18.21
C VAL A 34 6.32 -14.24 19.32
N LYS A 35 7.61 -14.08 19.04
CA LYS A 35 8.53 -13.35 19.91
C LYS A 35 8.58 -11.93 19.39
N VAL A 36 8.30 -10.98 20.27
CA VAL A 36 8.50 -9.55 19.98
C VAL A 36 9.91 -9.24 20.43
N GLU A 37 10.78 -8.95 19.48
CA GLU A 37 12.16 -8.56 19.77
C GLU A 37 12.19 -7.08 20.21
N GLU A 38 13.16 -6.70 21.06
CA GLU A 38 13.32 -5.29 21.46
C GLU A 38 13.52 -4.36 20.25
N SER A 39 14.17 -4.86 19.19
CA SER A 39 14.33 -4.12 17.93
C SER A 39 13.01 -3.77 17.24
N GLU A 40 11.97 -4.60 17.39
CA GLU A 40 10.64 -4.30 16.82
C GLU A 40 9.93 -3.22 17.63
N VAL A 41 10.16 -3.19 18.95
CA VAL A 41 9.65 -2.14 19.84
C VAL A 41 10.33 -0.81 19.53
N ASP A 42 11.66 -0.81 19.38
CA ASP A 42 12.43 0.39 19.03
C ASP A 42 12.06 0.93 17.64
N ALA A 43 11.82 0.03 16.68
CA ALA A 43 11.34 0.40 15.35
C ALA A 43 9.97 1.10 15.42
N GLU A 44 9.01 0.55 16.18
CA GLU A 44 7.71 1.21 16.31
C GLU A 44 7.73 2.49 17.14
N LEU A 45 8.60 2.58 18.15
CA LEU A 45 8.82 3.84 18.87
C LEU A 45 9.39 4.91 17.93
N SER A 46 10.36 4.55 17.09
CA SER A 46 10.95 5.46 16.10
C SER A 46 9.90 5.92 15.09
N ARG A 47 9.10 5.00 14.55
CA ARG A 47 7.99 5.33 13.64
C ARG A 47 6.93 6.21 14.31
N MET A 48 6.64 5.99 15.60
CA MET A 48 5.73 6.86 16.36
C MET A 48 6.31 8.27 16.54
N ALA A 49 7.61 8.38 16.80
CA ALA A 49 8.29 9.67 16.92
C ALA A 49 8.29 10.43 15.58
N GLU A 50 8.62 9.76 14.48
CA GLU A 50 8.61 10.33 13.12
C GLU A 50 7.23 10.87 12.73
N ARG A 51 6.15 10.13 13.03
CA ARG A 51 4.78 10.60 12.76
C ARG A 51 4.39 11.87 13.52
N ASN A 52 5.00 12.11 14.68
CA ASN A 52 4.75 13.29 15.51
C ASN A 52 5.81 14.39 15.28
N ALA A 53 6.77 14.17 14.38
CA ALA A 53 7.79 15.15 14.07
C ALA A 53 7.15 16.39 13.44
N ARG A 54 7.60 17.56 13.88
CA ARG A 54 7.20 18.83 13.28
C ARG A 54 8.15 19.17 12.15
N ILE A 55 7.60 19.46 10.98
CA ILE A 55 8.37 19.94 9.84
C ILE A 55 8.65 21.43 10.05
N GLU A 56 9.92 21.81 9.98
CA GLU A 56 10.37 23.21 10.00
C GLU A 56 11.02 23.55 8.66
N THR A 57 10.70 24.73 8.12
CA THR A 57 11.29 25.22 6.88
C THR A 57 12.76 25.59 7.13
N VAL A 58 13.65 25.06 6.30
CA VAL A 58 15.09 25.29 6.39
C VAL A 58 15.64 25.79 5.06
N ASP A 59 16.47 26.83 5.10
CA ASP A 59 17.13 27.41 3.92
C ASP A 59 18.47 26.72 3.65
N ARG A 60 18.42 25.42 3.36
CA ARG A 60 19.59 24.61 2.97
C ARG A 60 19.25 23.69 1.80
N ALA A 61 20.28 23.20 1.11
CA ALA A 61 20.11 22.22 0.05
C ALA A 61 19.42 20.95 0.58
N ALA A 62 18.49 20.39 -0.19
CA ALA A 62 17.68 19.25 0.23
C ALA A 62 18.53 18.01 0.50
N GLN A 63 18.24 17.28 1.57
CA GLN A 63 18.93 16.05 1.96
C GLN A 63 17.94 14.89 2.13
N MET A 64 18.47 13.67 2.14
CA MET A 64 17.68 12.49 2.47
C MET A 64 17.03 12.64 3.85
N GLY A 65 15.71 12.43 3.92
CA GLY A 65 14.88 12.67 5.10
C GLY A 65 14.19 14.04 5.13
N ASP A 66 14.57 14.99 4.27
CA ASP A 66 13.88 16.28 4.18
C ASP A 66 12.57 16.16 3.37
N THR A 67 11.60 17.02 3.71
CA THR A 67 10.37 17.19 2.93
C THR A 67 10.52 18.38 1.98
N VAL A 68 10.37 18.13 0.69
CA VAL A 68 10.39 19.16 -0.36
C VAL A 68 8.99 19.32 -0.94
N VAL A 69 8.60 20.56 -1.24
CA VAL A 69 7.38 20.86 -2.00
C VAL A 69 7.80 21.15 -3.43
N ILE A 70 7.32 20.35 -4.38
CA ILE A 70 7.73 20.41 -5.77
C ILE A 70 6.53 20.47 -6.72
N ASP A 71 6.73 21.20 -7.80
CA ASP A 71 5.90 21.14 -9.00
C ASP A 71 6.67 20.31 -10.02
N PHE A 72 6.03 19.33 -10.65
CA PHE A 72 6.68 18.53 -11.68
C PHE A 72 5.73 18.21 -12.82
N GLU A 73 6.31 18.07 -14.02
CA GLU A 73 5.63 17.58 -15.21
C GLU A 73 6.54 16.57 -15.92
N GLY A 74 6.04 15.34 -16.05
CA GLY A 74 6.75 14.20 -16.59
C GLY A 74 6.37 13.94 -18.03
N PHE A 75 7.38 13.68 -18.86
CA PHE A 75 7.23 13.40 -20.28
C PHE A 75 7.81 12.03 -20.62
N GLU A 76 7.03 11.20 -21.31
CA GLU A 76 7.48 9.93 -21.88
C GLU A 76 7.61 10.11 -23.41
N GLY A 77 8.82 10.03 -23.95
CA GLY A 77 9.06 10.18 -25.39
C GLY A 77 8.57 11.51 -25.98
N GLY A 78 8.57 12.58 -25.17
CA GLY A 78 8.06 13.91 -25.54
C GLY A 78 6.55 14.09 -25.44
N LYS A 79 5.82 13.12 -24.89
CA LYS A 79 4.39 13.25 -24.57
C LYS A 79 4.18 13.26 -23.05
N PRO A 80 3.38 14.19 -22.51
CA PRO A 80 3.01 14.12 -21.10
C PRO A 80 2.24 12.83 -20.83
N PHE A 81 2.59 12.12 -19.74
CA PHE A 81 1.91 10.89 -19.36
C PHE A 81 0.94 11.12 -18.19
N GLN A 82 -0.09 10.27 -18.09
CA GLN A 82 -1.12 10.41 -17.05
C GLN A 82 -0.53 10.13 -15.66
N GLY A 83 -0.71 11.06 -14.73
CA GLY A 83 -0.10 10.99 -13.40
C GLY A 83 1.33 11.54 -13.33
N GLY A 84 1.87 12.03 -14.46
CA GLY A 84 3.18 12.68 -14.51
C GLY A 84 3.17 14.16 -14.14
N LYS A 85 2.02 14.77 -13.81
CA LYS A 85 1.94 16.19 -13.43
C LYS A 85 1.37 16.36 -12.03
N ALA A 86 2.06 17.13 -11.19
CA ALA A 86 1.54 17.59 -9.90
C ALA A 86 2.04 19.01 -9.59
N GLU A 87 1.24 19.76 -8.82
CA GLU A 87 1.54 21.09 -8.31
C GLU A 87 1.41 21.04 -6.77
N ASP A 88 2.25 21.78 -6.05
CA ASP A 88 2.36 21.82 -4.58
C ASP A 88 2.52 20.43 -3.93
N TYR A 89 3.23 19.51 -4.60
CA TYR A 89 3.36 18.14 -4.11
C TYR A 89 4.43 18.04 -3.02
N SER A 90 4.02 17.63 -1.81
CA SER A 90 4.92 17.38 -0.69
C SER A 90 5.52 15.98 -0.76
N LEU A 91 6.82 15.89 -1.05
CA LEU A 91 7.58 14.63 -1.14
C LEU A 91 8.66 14.59 -0.05
N THR A 92 8.69 13.50 0.72
CA THR A 92 9.79 13.20 1.63
C THR A 92 10.86 12.39 0.91
N LEU A 93 12.08 12.91 0.85
CA LEU A 93 13.21 12.27 0.20
C LEU A 93 13.64 11.03 0.99
N GLY A 94 13.71 9.87 0.34
CA GLY A 94 13.98 8.58 0.96
C GLY A 94 12.73 7.82 1.41
N SER A 95 11.52 8.31 1.10
CA SER A 95 10.26 7.60 1.39
C SER A 95 10.01 6.42 0.46
N GLY A 96 10.64 6.41 -0.72
CA GLY A 96 10.37 5.41 -1.77
C GLY A 96 8.95 5.51 -2.33
N SER A 97 8.32 6.68 -2.19
CA SER A 97 6.99 6.96 -2.73
C SER A 97 7.04 7.15 -4.25
N PHE A 98 8.20 7.54 -4.78
CA PHE A 98 8.45 7.72 -6.20
C PHE A 98 9.35 6.61 -6.76
N ILE A 99 9.47 6.60 -8.10
CA ILE A 99 10.36 5.67 -8.80
C ILE A 99 11.82 5.85 -8.35
N PRO A 100 12.60 4.74 -8.31
CA PRO A 100 14.00 4.80 -7.96
C PRO A 100 14.77 5.83 -8.81
N GLY A 101 15.64 6.60 -8.16
CA GLY A 101 16.43 7.66 -8.79
C GLY A 101 15.75 9.04 -8.83
N PHE A 102 14.43 9.14 -8.67
CA PHE A 102 13.76 10.45 -8.64
C PHE A 102 14.11 11.24 -7.37
N GLU A 103 13.92 10.62 -6.21
CA GLU A 103 14.21 11.25 -4.91
C GLU A 103 15.72 11.55 -4.76
N GLU A 104 16.58 10.71 -5.33
CA GLU A 104 18.04 10.89 -5.32
C GLU A 104 18.49 12.09 -6.17
N ALA A 105 17.83 12.31 -7.31
CA ALA A 105 18.12 13.43 -8.19
C ALA A 105 17.74 14.80 -7.58
N LEU A 106 16.77 14.79 -6.65
CA LEU A 106 16.34 15.97 -5.90
C LEU A 106 17.26 16.29 -4.71
N VAL A 107 18.16 15.38 -4.32
CA VAL A 107 19.16 15.68 -3.29
C VAL A 107 20.08 16.80 -3.77
N GLY A 108 20.31 17.77 -2.89
CA GLY A 108 21.14 18.93 -3.16
C GLY A 108 20.42 20.05 -3.90
N ALA A 109 19.15 19.88 -4.29
CA ALA A 109 18.36 20.95 -4.87
C ALA A 109 18.09 22.05 -3.83
N VAL A 110 18.06 23.30 -4.28
CA VAL A 110 17.67 24.45 -3.44
C VAL A 110 16.27 24.94 -3.80
N ALA A 111 15.60 25.60 -2.85
CA ALA A 111 14.27 26.16 -3.09
C ALA A 111 14.29 27.16 -4.27
N GLY A 112 13.37 26.96 -5.22
CA GLY A 112 13.26 27.78 -6.43
C GLY A 112 14.22 27.41 -7.57
N GLU A 113 15.01 26.33 -7.44
CA GLU A 113 15.79 25.76 -8.54
C GLU A 113 14.87 24.93 -9.46
N GLU A 114 15.00 25.13 -10.77
CA GLU A 114 14.46 24.22 -11.78
C GLU A 114 15.51 23.16 -12.12
N ARG A 115 15.12 21.88 -12.08
CA ARG A 115 16.02 20.76 -12.38
C ARG A 115 15.32 19.72 -13.25
N ASP A 116 16.00 19.33 -14.32
CA ASP A 116 15.59 18.20 -15.15
C ASP A 116 16.05 16.88 -14.52
N VAL A 117 15.09 15.98 -14.26
CA VAL A 117 15.33 14.66 -13.67
C VAL A 117 15.06 13.58 -14.71
N ASN A 118 16.11 12.86 -15.09
CA ASN A 118 16.01 11.73 -16.02
C ASN A 118 15.94 10.42 -15.24
N VAL A 119 14.79 9.76 -15.28
CA VAL A 119 14.49 8.55 -14.50
C VAL A 119 13.92 7.46 -15.40
N THR A 120 14.20 6.20 -15.07
CA THR A 120 13.74 5.04 -15.82
C THR A 120 12.66 4.32 -15.02
N PHE A 121 11.47 4.16 -15.60
CA PHE A 121 10.41 3.35 -15.01
C PHE A 121 10.74 1.85 -15.16
N PRO A 122 10.62 1.04 -14.10
CA PRO A 122 10.71 -0.42 -14.20
C PRO A 122 9.48 -1.06 -14.85
#